data_AF-A0A3B9SNQ5-F1
#
_entry.id   AF-A0A3B9SNQ5-F1
#
_cell.length_a   1.000
_cell.length_b   1.000
_cell.length_c   1.000
_cell.angle_alpha   90.00
_cell.angle_beta   90.00
_cell.angle_gamma   90.00
#
_symmetry.space_group_name_H-M   'P 1'
#
loop_
_entity.id
_entity.type
_entity.pdbx_description
1 polymer ?
#
loop_
_entity_poly.entity_id
_entity_poly.type
_entity_poly.pdbx_seq_one_letter_code
_entity_poly.pdbx_strand_id
1 'polypeptide(L)'
;MRARLATGTPALILVQAENQRLAAEEFDARGAAVNLGWGHEAGKDDIANLVTALARDAERRRRMGEAGRAIFDGNGPARCLDAIEEQIAS
;
A
#
# COMPACT_ATOMS: atom_id res chain seq x y z
N MET A 1 5.15 3.96 1.51
CA MET A 1 3.96 3.10 1.37
C MET A 1 4.17 1.99 0.34
N ARG A 2 4.46 2.34 -0.92
CA ARG A 2 4.47 1.40 -2.06
C ARG A 2 5.45 0.21 -1.93
N ALA A 3 6.69 0.42 -1.48
CA ALA A 3 7.68 -0.66 -1.37
C ALA A 3 7.23 -1.82 -0.45
N ARG A 4 6.53 -1.53 0.65
CA ARG A 4 6.03 -2.56 1.58
C ARG A 4 4.97 -3.44 0.94
N LEU A 5 4.11 -2.87 0.12
CA LEU A 5 3.07 -3.61 -0.60
C LEU A 5 3.67 -4.49 -1.69
N ALA A 6 4.69 -3.97 -2.39
CA ALA A 6 5.43 -4.74 -3.40
C ALA A 6 6.13 -5.98 -2.80
N THR A 7 6.61 -5.90 -1.55
CA THR A 7 7.18 -7.07 -0.84
C THR A 7 6.12 -7.94 -0.17
N GLY A 8 4.84 -7.55 -0.22
CA GLY A 8 3.72 -8.26 0.42
C GLY A 8 3.73 -8.17 1.94
N THR A 9 4.26 -7.08 2.49
CA THR A 9 4.20 -6.79 3.93
C THR A 9 2.83 -6.16 4.25
N PRO A 10 2.02 -6.78 5.13
CA PRO A 10 0.76 -6.18 5.58
C PRO A 10 0.97 -4.79 6.16
N ALA A 11 0.04 -3.87 5.91
CA ALA A 11 0.18 -2.47 6.31
C ALA A 11 -1.12 -1.89 6.88
N LEU A 12 -0.96 -1.06 7.91
CA LEU A 12 -1.95 -0.07 8.35
C LEU A 12 -1.46 1.30 7.89
N ILE A 13 -2.36 2.11 7.31
CA ILE A 13 -2.01 3.42 6.75
C ILE A 13 -2.72 4.52 7.53
N LEU A 14 -1.95 5.50 7.98
CA LEU A 14 -2.45 6.77 8.52
C LEU A 14 -2.14 7.85 7.49
N VAL A 15 -3.18 8.48 6.95
CA VAL A 15 -3.04 9.56 5.97
C VAL A 15 -2.61 10.84 6.70
N GLN A 16 -1.49 11.42 6.27
CA GLN A 16 -0.96 12.67 6.86
C GLN A 16 -1.05 13.86 5.90
N ALA A 17 -1.25 13.59 4.60
CA ALA A 17 -1.34 14.60 3.57
C ALA A 17 -2.25 14.12 2.42
N GLU A 18 -2.89 15.07 1.73
CA GLU A 18 -3.87 14.79 0.66
C GLU A 18 -3.28 13.92 -0.46
N ASN A 19 -2.00 14.10 -0.79
CA ASN A 19 -1.30 13.31 -1.81
C ASN A 19 -1.13 11.81 -1.45
N GLN A 20 -1.46 11.41 -0.22
CA GLN A 20 -1.45 10.02 0.23
C GLN A 20 -2.85 9.39 0.20
N ARG A 21 -3.92 10.19 0.18
CA ARG A 21 -5.30 9.74 0.36
C ARG A 21 -5.72 8.74 -0.70
N LEU A 22 -5.61 9.12 -1.98
CA LEU A 22 -6.01 8.27 -3.10
C LEU A 22 -5.30 6.91 -3.10
N ALA A 23 -4.00 6.91 -2.82
CA ALA A 23 -3.24 5.67 -2.78
C ALA A 23 -3.62 4.81 -1.56
N ALA A 24 -3.93 5.41 -0.41
CA ALA A 24 -4.36 4.69 0.77
C ALA A 24 -5.74 4.02 0.55
N GLU A 25 -6.69 4.74 -0.04
CA GLU A 25 -8.02 4.24 -0.39
C GLU A 25 -7.95 3.07 -1.37
N GLU A 26 -7.16 3.21 -2.44
CA GLU A 26 -6.98 2.16 -3.44
C GLU A 26 -6.38 0.88 -2.83
N PHE A 27 -5.37 1.02 -1.96
CA PHE A 27 -4.73 -0.14 -1.34
C PHE A 27 -5.64 -0.86 -0.34
N ASP A 28 -6.51 -0.13 0.35
CA ASP A 28 -7.53 -0.70 1.22
C ASP A 28 -8.63 -1.40 0.42
N ALA A 29 -9.14 -0.76 -0.63
CA ALA A 29 -10.15 -1.35 -1.52
C ALA A 29 -9.68 -2.66 -2.16
N ARG A 30 -8.38 -2.78 -2.44
CA ARG A 30 -7.75 -4.00 -2.98
C ARG A 30 -7.35 -5.01 -1.91
N GLY A 31 -7.60 -4.73 -0.63
CA GLY A 31 -7.29 -5.61 0.49
C GLY A 31 -5.79 -5.77 0.77
N ALA A 32 -4.94 -4.87 0.25
CA ALA A 32 -3.49 -4.91 0.44
C ALA A 32 -3.03 -4.17 1.70
N ALA A 33 -3.86 -3.26 2.20
CA ALA A 33 -3.65 -2.52 3.44
C ALA A 33 -5.00 -2.29 4.15
N VAL A 34 -4.96 -1.67 5.33
CA VAL A 34 -6.15 -1.06 5.96
C VAL A 34 -5.88 0.43 6.07
N ASN A 35 -6.79 1.25 5.53
CA ASN A 35 -6.73 2.69 5.66
C ASN A 35 -7.42 3.11 6.96
N LEU A 36 -6.68 3.74 7.87
CA LEU A 36 -7.21 4.24 9.14
C LEU A 36 -7.72 5.68 9.03
N GLY A 37 -7.75 6.25 7.83
CA GLY A 37 -8.16 7.62 7.59
C GLY A 37 -7.07 8.62 7.98
N TRP A 38 -7.49 9.83 8.36
CA TRP A 38 -6.55 10.88 8.73
C TRP A 38 -5.89 10.58 10.07
N GLY A 39 -4.57 10.78 10.14
CA GLY A 39 -3.80 10.44 11.35
C GLY A 39 -4.23 11.18 12.62
N HIS A 40 -4.90 12.33 12.49
CA HIS A 40 -5.45 13.08 13.61
C HIS A 40 -6.82 12.57 14.10
N GLU A 41 -7.50 11.76 13.29
CA GLU A 41 -8.78 11.14 13.62
C GLU A 41 -8.61 9.75 14.24
N ALA A 42 -7.44 9.12 14.04
CA ALA A 42 -7.17 7.78 14.54
C ALA A 42 -6.83 7.77 16.04
N GLY A 43 -7.69 7.13 16.84
CA GLY A 43 -7.45 6.89 18.26
C GLY A 43 -6.28 5.95 18.52
N LYS A 44 -5.46 6.23 19.55
CA LYS A 44 -4.32 5.39 19.92
C LYS A 44 -4.73 3.95 20.24
N ASP A 45 -5.85 3.78 20.93
CA ASP A 45 -6.38 2.47 21.31
C ASP A 45 -6.87 1.69 20.07
N ASP A 46 -7.49 2.38 19.11
CA ASP A 46 -7.94 1.77 17.86
C ASP A 46 -6.75 1.26 17.04
N ILE A 47 -5.67 2.05 16.96
CA ILE A 47 -4.42 1.64 16.31
C ILE A 47 -3.86 0.39 17.01
N ALA A 48 -3.74 0.40 18.34
CA ALA A 48 -3.19 -0.71 19.11
C ALA A 48 -4.03 -2.00 18.94
N ASN A 49 -5.36 -1.87 18.95
CA ASN A 49 -6.29 -2.96 18.75
C ASN A 49 -6.15 -3.55 17.34
N LEU A 50 -6.09 -2.71 16.31
CA LEU A 50 -5.94 -3.15 14.91
C LEU A 50 -4.59 -3.80 14.66
N VAL A 51 -3.51 -3.25 15.20
CA VAL A 51 -2.18 -3.87 15.13
C VAL A 51 -2.23 -5.26 15.76
N THR A 52 -2.78 -5.38 16.98
CA THR A 52 -2.87 -6.65 17.71
C THR A 52 -3.72 -7.66 16.97
N ALA A 53 -4.88 -7.25 16.46
CA ALA A 53 -5.77 -8.10 15.67
C ALA A 53 -5.06 -8.61 14.40
N LEU A 54 -4.38 -7.72 13.67
CA LEU A 54 -3.66 -8.10 12.46
C LEU A 54 -2.45 -9.01 12.77
N ALA A 55 -1.75 -8.80 13.89
CA ALA A 55 -0.63 -9.65 14.31
C ALA A 55 -1.09 -11.06 14.73
N ARG A 56 -2.33 -11.22 15.21
CA ARG A 56 -2.90 -12.52 15.57
C ARG A 56 -3.52 -13.27 14.40
N ASP A 57 -3.90 -12.58 13.32
CA ASP A 57 -4.55 -13.18 12.16
C ASP A 57 -3.55 -13.47 11.02
N ALA A 58 -2.95 -14.66 11.05
CA ALA A 58 -1.97 -15.09 10.05
C ALA A 58 -2.55 -15.18 8.63
N GLU A 59 -3.80 -15.64 8.51
CA GLU A 59 -4.47 -15.80 7.22
C GLU A 59 -4.79 -14.45 6.58
N ARG A 60 -5.26 -13.47 7.36
CA ARG A 60 -5.45 -12.10 6.87
C ARG A 60 -4.14 -11.48 6.42
N ARG A 61 -3.05 -11.67 7.16
CA ARG A 61 -1.72 -11.19 6.74
C ARG A 61 -1.26 -11.83 5.43
N ARG A 62 -1.48 -13.15 5.26
CA ARG A 62 -1.15 -13.86 4.03
C ARG A 62 -1.92 -13.28 2.83
N ARG A 63 -3.25 -13.14 2.96
CA ARG A 63 -4.11 -12.56 1.91
C ARG A 63 -3.70 -11.12 1.56
N MET A 64 -3.42 -10.28 2.56
CA MET A 64 -2.93 -8.92 2.33
C MET A 64 -1.61 -8.89 1.58
N GLY A 65 -0.68 -9.78 1.93
CA GLY A 65 0.61 -9.87 1.25
C GLY A 65 0.48 -10.31 -0.21
N GLU A 66 -0.42 -11.25 -0.50
CA GLU A 66 -0.76 -11.67 -1.86
C GLU A 66 -1.40 -10.56 -2.67
N ALA A 67 -2.40 -9.88 -2.08
CA ALA A 67 -3.06 -8.73 -2.69
C ALA A 67 -2.06 -7.61 -3.02
N GLY A 68 -1.17 -7.28 -2.09
CA GLY A 68 -0.14 -6.25 -2.27
C GLY A 68 0.81 -6.54 -3.43
N ARG A 69 1.28 -7.79 -3.56
CA ARG A 69 2.14 -8.19 -4.70
C ARG A 69 1.41 -8.10 -6.04
N ALA A 70 0.12 -8.44 -6.07
CA ALA A 70 -0.70 -8.37 -7.28
C ALA A 70 -1.00 -6.93 -7.76
N ILE A 71 -0.62 -5.90 -7.00
CA ILE A 71 -0.75 -4.49 -7.42
C ILE A 71 0.29 -4.11 -8.46
N PHE A 72 1.49 -4.68 -8.39
CA PHE A 72 2.64 -4.21 -9.15
C PHE A 72 3.00 -5.20 -10.25
N ASP A 73 3.24 -4.69 -11.45
CA ASP A 73 3.67 -5.49 -12.60
C ASP A 73 5.20 -5.58 -12.75
N GLY A 74 5.96 -4.83 -11.94
CA GLY A 74 7.42 -4.82 -11.96
C GLY A 74 8.07 -4.15 -13.19
N ASN A 75 7.28 -3.69 -14.17
CA ASN A 75 7.79 -3.23 -15.47
C ASN A 75 8.09 -1.72 -15.53
N GLY A 76 8.06 -1.03 -14.38
CA GLY A 76 8.34 0.41 -14.28
C GLY A 76 9.66 0.83 -14.94
N PRO A 77 10.81 0.18 -14.60
CA PRO A 77 12.09 0.55 -15.20
C PRO A 77 12.15 0.38 -16.72
N ALA A 78 11.59 -0.70 -17.25
CA ALA A 78 11.53 -0.94 -18.70
C ALA A 78 10.71 0.16 -19.40
N ARG A 79 9.52 0.47 -18.90
CA ARG A 79 8.69 1.57 -19.44
C ARG A 79 9.36 2.93 -19.36
N CYS A 80 10.16 3.18 -18.32
CA CYS A 80 10.95 4.41 -18.23
C CYS A 80 12.04 4.48 -19.30
N LEU A 81 12.74 3.37 -19.56
CA LEU A 81 13.75 3.31 -20.61
C LEU A 81 13.12 3.58 -21.98
N ASP A 82 12.05 2.86 -22.32
CA ASP A 82 11.34 3.01 -23.60
C ASP A 82 10.92 4.47 -23.84
N ALA A 83 10.35 5.12 -22.82
CA ALA A 83 9.90 6.51 -22.91
C ALA A 83 11.07 7.51 -23.07
N ILE A 84 12.22 7.23 -22.46
CA ILE A 84 13.41 8.07 -22.61
C ILE A 84 14.01 7.90 -24.00
N GLU A 85 14.10 6.68 -24.51
CA GLU A 85 14.60 6.40 -25.86
C GLU A 85 13.72 7.06 -26.94
N GLU A 86 12.40 7.04 -26.77
CA GLU A 86 11.46 7.73 -27.66
C GLU A 86 11.69 9.24 -27.70
N GLN A 87 11.95 9.87 -26.55
CA GLN A 87 12.22 11.32 -26.46
C GLN A 87 13.59 11.73 -27.01
N ILE A 88 14.59 10.84 -26.96
CA ILE A 88 15.91 11.11 -27.53
C ILE A 88 15.91 10.90 -29.05
N ALA A 89 15.03 10.03 -29.56
CA ALA A 89 14.90 9.74 -30.98
C ALA A 89 14.05 10.77 -31.78
N SER A 90 13.36 11.71 -31.10
CA SER A 90 12.55 12.78 -31.72
C SER A 90 13.33 14.08 -31.88
#